data_AF-A0A7R6P6L7-F1
#
_entry.id   AF-A0A7R6P6L7-F1
#
_cell.length_a   1.000
_cell.length_b   1.000
_cell.length_c   1.000
_cell.angle_alpha   90.00
_cell.angle_beta   90.00
_cell.angle_gamma   90.00
#
_symmetry.space_group_name_H-M   'P 1'
#
loop_
_entity.id
_entity.type
_entity.pdbx_description
1 polymer ?
#
loop_
_entity_poly.entity_id
_entity_poly.type
_entity_poly.pdbx_seq_one_letter_code
_entity_poly.pdbx_strand_id
1 'polypeptide(L)'
;MVSKTIGWGFESLLACHVKGCNVTKTVERQAKESSLGMIVSVLIVIASFVLFYLDPLGLNTTLYKVLALLTGLVLAGFVFFKSPQGVRFNSFLIETKIELRKVVWPTRDETIKTTGMIMVAVVIVAIFLWIVDALLSWMVQLLTN
;
A
#
# COMPACT_ATOMS: atom_id res chain seq x y z
N MET A 1 44.28 20.08 32.30
CA MET A 1 44.18 18.78 31.61
C MET A 1 42.74 18.31 31.64
N VAL A 2 42.12 18.30 30.45
CA VAL A 2 40.87 17.66 29.99
C VAL A 2 39.59 17.85 30.82
N SER A 3 38.91 18.97 30.60
CA SER A 3 37.46 19.09 30.83
C SER A 3 36.74 18.62 29.56
N LYS A 4 36.17 17.42 29.62
CA LYS A 4 35.41 16.80 28.52
C LYS A 4 34.02 16.45 29.02
N THR A 5 33.23 17.47 29.35
CA THR A 5 31.77 17.34 29.36
C THR A 5 31.30 17.58 27.94
N ILE A 6 31.29 16.49 27.17
CA ILE A 6 30.58 16.48 25.89
C ILE A 6 29.14 16.88 26.21
N GLY A 7 28.70 18.00 25.63
CA GLY A 7 27.33 18.45 25.60
C GLY A 7 26.48 17.46 24.81
N TRP A 8 26.27 16.28 25.38
CA TRP A 8 25.15 15.45 24.99
C TRP A 8 23.93 16.04 25.68
N GLY A 9 22.99 16.53 24.88
CA GLY A 9 21.72 17.13 25.31
C GLY A 9 20.78 16.17 26.03
N PHE A 10 21.22 15.59 27.15
CA PHE A 10 20.43 14.77 28.06
C PHE A 10 19.59 15.61 29.05
N GLU A 11 19.73 16.94 29.05
CA GLU A 11 18.84 17.88 29.79
C GLU A 11 17.38 17.84 29.29
N SER A 12 17.13 17.28 28.09
CA SER A 12 15.78 17.12 27.54
C SER A 12 14.99 15.96 28.19
N LEU A 13 15.65 15.06 28.93
CA LEU A 13 14.99 13.89 29.52
C LEU A 13 14.29 14.18 30.85
N LEU A 14 14.75 15.16 31.64
CA LEU A 14 14.06 15.54 32.88
C LEU A 14 12.73 16.27 32.62
N ALA A 15 12.65 17.06 31.55
CA ALA A 15 11.43 17.82 31.20
C ALA A 15 10.27 16.93 30.72
N CYS A 16 10.55 15.69 30.27
CA CYS A 16 9.53 14.77 29.77
C CYS A 16 8.77 14.03 30.88
N HIS A 17 9.27 13.99 32.13
CA HIS A 17 8.66 13.14 33.17
C HIS A 17 7.28 13.67 33.63
N VAL A 18 7.10 15.00 33.69
CA VAL A 18 5.84 15.62 34.14
C VAL A 18 4.81 15.68 33.00
N LYS A 19 5.22 15.99 31.76
CA LYS A 19 4.33 15.98 30.59
C LYS A 19 3.94 14.57 30.15
N GLY A 20 4.81 13.58 30.34
CA GLY A 20 4.58 12.19 29.97
C GLY A 20 3.39 11.55 30.69
N CYS A 21 3.22 11.79 32.00
CA CYS A 21 2.14 11.16 32.78
C CYS A 21 0.72 11.52 32.30
N ASN A 22 0.51 12.74 31.77
CA ASN A 22 -0.77 13.16 31.18
C ASN A 22 -0.93 12.75 29.71
N VAL A 23 0.17 12.75 28.94
CA VAL A 23 0.16 12.28 27.54
C VAL A 23 -0.11 10.77 27.49
N THR A 24 0.50 9.96 28.36
CA THR A 24 0.27 8.50 28.41
C THR A 24 -1.20 8.16 28.65
N LYS A 25 -1.89 8.85 29.58
CA LYS A 25 -3.33 8.63 29.83
C LYS A 25 -4.23 8.99 28.65
N THR A 26 -3.84 10.01 27.87
CA THR A 26 -4.59 10.44 26.68
C THR A 26 -4.31 9.49 25.50
N VAL A 27 -3.07 9.03 25.36
CA VAL A 27 -2.64 8.03 24.38
C VAL A 27 -3.27 6.66 24.66
N GLU A 28 -3.46 6.25 25.92
CA GLU A 28 -4.13 4.99 26.26
C GLU A 28 -5.62 5.00 25.89
N ARG A 29 -6.34 6.11 26.14
CA ARG A 29 -7.74 6.27 25.69
C ARG A 29 -7.85 6.30 24.17
N GLN A 30 -6.95 7.02 23.50
CA GLN A 30 -6.88 7.09 22.04
C GLN A 30 -6.43 5.75 21.43
N ALA A 31 -5.58 4.97 22.08
CA ALA A 31 -5.15 3.62 21.67
C ALA A 31 -6.29 2.60 21.78
N LYS A 32 -7.14 2.72 22.80
CA LYS A 32 -8.30 1.84 22.97
C LYS A 32 -9.40 2.13 21.94
N GLU A 33 -9.69 3.41 21.68
CA GLU A 33 -10.65 3.85 20.66
C GLU A 33 -10.17 3.52 19.24
N SER A 34 -8.86 3.64 18.99
CA SER A 34 -8.27 3.32 17.67
C SER A 34 -8.12 1.84 17.38
N SER A 35 -7.83 1.00 18.38
CA SER A 35 -7.84 -0.45 18.24
C SER A 35 -9.25 -0.98 17.98
N LEU A 36 -10.27 -0.39 18.65
CA LEU A 36 -11.68 -0.65 18.37
C LEU A 36 -12.06 -0.25 16.94
N GLY A 37 -11.59 0.90 16.44
CA GLY A 37 -11.85 1.33 15.06
C GLY A 37 -11.35 0.34 14.00
N MET A 38 -10.18 -0.26 14.21
CA MET A 38 -9.66 -1.31 13.31
C MET A 38 -10.52 -2.58 13.35
N ILE A 39 -10.84 -3.06 14.56
CA ILE A 39 -11.67 -4.26 14.74
C ILE A 39 -13.04 -4.04 14.09
N VAL A 40 -13.66 -2.88 14.29
CA VAL A 40 -14.95 -2.52 13.69
C VAL A 40 -14.88 -2.51 12.17
N SER A 41 -13.82 -1.94 11.57
CA SER A 41 -13.67 -1.92 10.11
C SER A 41 -13.57 -3.34 9.50
N VAL A 42 -12.82 -4.23 10.15
CA VAL A 42 -12.66 -5.63 9.72
C VAL A 42 -13.98 -6.39 9.84
N LEU A 43 -14.70 -6.19 10.95
CA LEU A 43 -16.03 -6.79 11.15
C LEU A 43 -17.04 -6.30 10.11
N ILE A 44 -17.01 -5.02 9.73
CA ILE A 44 -17.88 -4.46 8.67
C ILE A 44 -17.59 -5.13 7.32
N VAL A 45 -16.31 -5.34 6.98
CA VAL A 45 -15.93 -6.03 5.72
C VAL A 45 -16.39 -7.48 5.74
N ILE A 46 -16.15 -8.20 6.85
CA ILE A 46 -16.59 -9.59 6.99
C ILE A 46 -18.11 -9.68 6.88
N ALA A 47 -18.84 -8.81 7.57
CA ALA A 47 -20.30 -8.74 7.49
C ALA A 47 -20.77 -8.47 6.05
N SER A 48 -20.10 -7.58 5.32
CA SER A 48 -20.42 -7.26 3.91
C SER A 48 -20.20 -8.45 2.98
N PHE A 49 -19.11 -9.20 3.17
CA PHE A 49 -18.85 -10.43 2.44
C PHE A 49 -19.87 -11.52 2.79
N VAL A 50 -20.16 -11.73 4.06
CA VAL A 50 -21.15 -12.72 4.52
C VAL A 50 -22.54 -12.41 3.98
N LEU A 51 -22.95 -11.13 3.95
CA LEU A 51 -24.22 -10.70 3.38
C LEU A 51 -24.32 -10.95 1.87
N PHE A 52 -23.19 -10.95 1.15
CA PHE A 52 -23.12 -11.27 -0.28
C PHE A 52 -23.25 -12.78 -0.55
N TYR A 53 -22.70 -13.63 0.33
CA TYR A 53 -22.67 -15.09 0.14
C TYR A 53 -23.92 -15.81 0.68
N LEU A 54 -24.51 -15.34 1.79
CA LEU A 54 -25.60 -16.06 2.48
C LEU A 54 -27.01 -15.67 2.04
N ASP A 55 -27.16 -14.72 1.12
CA ASP A 55 -28.44 -14.24 0.58
C ASP A 55 -29.60 -14.07 1.58
N PRO A 56 -29.37 -13.51 2.78
CA PRO A 56 -30.39 -13.48 3.83
C PRO A 56 -31.57 -12.56 3.51
N LEU A 57 -31.44 -11.72 2.48
CA LEU A 57 -32.41 -10.69 2.11
C LEU A 57 -33.41 -11.14 1.03
N GLY A 58 -33.19 -12.25 0.31
CA GLY A 58 -34.15 -12.76 -0.70
C GLY A 58 -34.43 -11.81 -1.89
N LEU A 59 -33.63 -10.74 -2.07
CA LEU A 59 -33.73 -9.85 -3.23
C LEU A 59 -33.07 -10.51 -4.45
N ASN A 60 -33.85 -10.78 -5.50
CA ASN A 60 -33.43 -11.52 -6.70
C ASN A 60 -32.52 -10.73 -7.67
N THR A 61 -32.34 -9.42 -7.48
CA THR A 61 -31.52 -8.58 -8.36
C THR A 61 -30.06 -8.54 -7.88
N THR A 62 -29.14 -9.13 -8.66
CA THR A 62 -27.68 -9.15 -8.43
C THR A 62 -27.07 -7.77 -8.18
N LEU A 63 -27.66 -6.72 -8.75
CA LEU A 63 -27.24 -5.34 -8.61
C LEU A 63 -27.22 -4.88 -7.14
N TYR A 64 -28.24 -5.23 -6.34
CA TYR A 64 -28.34 -4.80 -4.95
C TYR A 64 -27.24 -5.40 -4.06
N LYS A 65 -26.84 -6.65 -4.33
CA LYS A 65 -25.79 -7.37 -3.60
C LYS A 65 -24.42 -6.69 -3.78
N VAL A 66 -24.11 -6.29 -5.02
CA VAL A 66 -22.86 -5.57 -5.34
C VAL A 66 -22.88 -4.18 -4.71
N LEU A 67 -24.02 -3.49 -4.71
CA LEU A 67 -24.15 -2.16 -4.12
C LEU A 67 -23.92 -2.19 -2.59
N ALA A 68 -24.45 -3.20 -1.90
CA ALA A 68 -24.24 -3.40 -0.47
C ALA A 68 -22.76 -3.65 -0.14
N LEU A 69 -22.08 -4.50 -0.92
CA LEU A 69 -20.65 -4.77 -0.76
C LEU A 69 -19.79 -3.51 -0.99
N LEU A 70 -20.09 -2.75 -2.04
CA LEU A 70 -19.38 -1.49 -2.31
C LEU A 70 -19.58 -0.47 -1.19
N THR A 71 -20.80 -0.34 -0.67
CA THR A 71 -21.10 0.58 0.43
C THR A 71 -20.36 0.18 1.70
N GLY A 72 -20.34 -1.11 2.04
CA GLY A 72 -19.59 -1.64 3.18
C GLY A 72 -18.08 -1.44 3.05
N LEU A 73 -17.52 -1.66 1.85
CA LEU A 73 -16.10 -1.44 1.56
C LEU A 73 -15.72 0.04 1.69
N VAL A 74 -16.53 0.96 1.16
CA VAL A 74 -16.30 2.41 1.24
C VAL A 74 -16.36 2.89 2.70
N LEU A 75 -17.36 2.46 3.47
CA LEU A 75 -17.48 2.79 4.89
C LEU A 75 -16.28 2.28 5.70
N ALA A 76 -15.89 1.02 5.49
CA ALA A 76 -14.72 0.44 6.14
C ALA A 76 -13.44 1.19 5.77
N GLY A 77 -13.25 1.52 4.49
CA GLY A 77 -12.14 2.33 4.01
C GLY A 77 -12.10 3.71 4.67
N PHE A 78 -13.23 4.42 4.76
CA PHE A 78 -13.30 5.73 5.38
C PHE A 78 -12.97 5.71 6.87
N VAL A 79 -13.48 4.71 7.61
CA VAL A 79 -13.14 4.46 9.02
C VAL A 79 -11.65 4.18 9.18
N PHE A 80 -11.07 3.41 8.26
CA PHE A 80 -9.64 3.10 8.26
C PHE A 80 -8.78 4.35 8.00
N PHE A 81 -9.15 5.22 7.05
CA PHE A 81 -8.40 6.46 6.77
C PHE A 81 -8.44 7.47 7.92
N LYS A 82 -9.53 7.52 8.70
CA LYS A 82 -9.65 8.36 9.90
C LYS A 82 -8.94 7.80 11.14
N SER A 83 -8.47 6.55 11.09
CA SER A 83 -7.70 5.90 12.17
C SER A 83 -6.32 6.56 12.35
N PRO A 84 -5.74 6.59 13.56
CA PRO A 84 -4.40 7.16 13.81
C PRO A 84 -3.27 6.54 12.98
N GLN A 85 -3.50 5.39 12.34
CA GLN A 85 -2.58 4.83 11.35
C GLN A 85 -2.40 5.73 10.12
N GLY A 86 -3.44 6.46 9.69
CA GLY A 86 -3.38 7.36 8.53
C GLY A 86 -2.45 8.56 8.76
N VAL A 87 -2.47 9.15 9.96
CA VAL A 87 -1.60 10.28 10.31
C VAL A 87 -0.14 9.85 10.38
N ARG A 88 0.14 8.68 10.95
CA ARG A 88 1.49 8.08 10.99
C ARG A 88 1.99 7.77 9.58
N PHE A 89 1.14 7.18 8.73
CA PHE A 89 1.49 6.91 7.34
C PHE A 89 1.82 8.19 6.58
N ASN A 90 1.06 9.27 6.79
CA ASN A 90 1.33 10.55 6.14
C ASN A 90 2.67 11.17 6.60
N SER A 91 3.01 11.11 7.89
CA SER A 91 4.34 11.54 8.35
C SER A 91 5.47 10.69 7.76
N PHE A 92 5.30 9.36 7.69
CA PHE A 92 6.27 8.47 7.03
C PHE A 92 6.42 8.79 5.54
N LEU A 93 5.35 9.11 4.82
CA LEU A 93 5.41 9.50 3.41
C LEU A 93 6.18 10.81 3.21
N ILE A 94 6.02 11.77 4.13
CA ILE A 94 6.75 13.05 4.09
C ILE A 94 8.25 12.80 4.31
N GLU A 95 8.61 12.04 5.34
CA GLU A 95 10.00 11.65 5.62
C GLU A 95 10.62 10.87 4.45
N THR A 96 9.88 9.92 3.87
CA THR A 96 10.32 9.13 2.71
C THR A 96 10.53 10.03 1.50
N LYS A 97 9.66 11.01 1.22
CA LYS A 97 9.84 11.97 0.12
C LYS A 97 11.08 12.85 0.30
N ILE A 98 11.41 13.22 1.54
CA ILE A 98 12.62 14.00 1.84
C ILE A 98 13.87 13.15 1.56
N GLU A 99 13.84 11.87 1.93
CA GLU A 99 14.96 10.94 1.71
C GLU A 99 15.10 10.56 0.22
N LEU A 100 14.00 10.32 -0.48
CA LEU A 100 13.97 10.05 -1.93
C LEU A 100 14.50 11.21 -2.77
N ARG A 101 14.49 12.44 -2.23
CA ARG A 101 15.11 13.61 -2.88
C ARG A 101 16.63 13.63 -2.73
N LYS A 102 17.19 12.95 -1.71
CA LYS A 102 18.64 12.77 -1.52
C LYS A 102 19.19 11.66 -2.40
N VAL A 103 18.33 10.78 -2.92
CA VAL A 103 18.71 9.83 -3.96
C VAL A 103 19.02 10.66 -5.21
N VAL A 104 20.30 10.72 -5.56
CA VAL A 104 20.73 11.24 -6.86
C VAL A 104 20.16 10.28 -7.91
N TRP A 105 19.03 10.66 -8.48
CA TRP A 105 18.46 9.92 -9.60
C TRP A 105 19.42 10.07 -10.77
N PRO A 106 19.98 8.96 -11.28
CA PRO A 106 20.94 8.98 -12.36
C PRO A 106 20.33 9.71 -13.58
N THR A 107 21.18 10.43 -14.31
CA THR A 107 20.77 11.21 -15.47
C THR A 107 20.10 10.31 -16.52
N ARG A 108 19.05 10.84 -17.16
CA ARG A 108 18.19 10.07 -18.08
C ARG A 108 18.95 9.53 -19.28
N ASP A 109 19.99 10.22 -19.71
CA ASP A 109 20.75 9.88 -20.92
C ASP A 109 21.48 8.55 -20.81
N GLU A 110 22.03 8.19 -19.64
CA GLU A 110 22.71 6.91 -19.44
C GLU A 110 21.71 5.75 -19.27
N THR A 111 20.53 6.04 -18.71
CA THR A 111 19.46 5.06 -18.54
C THR A 111 18.82 4.70 -19.89
N ILE A 112 18.68 5.66 -20.80
CA ILE A 112 18.09 5.43 -22.13
C ILE A 112 19.02 4.62 -23.02
N LYS A 113 20.34 4.87 -22.97
CA LYS A 113 21.32 4.08 -23.74
C LYS A 113 21.27 2.59 -23.39
N THR A 114 21.20 2.29 -22.09
CA THR A 114 21.19 0.90 -21.60
C THR A 114 19.84 0.20 -21.84
N THR A 115 18.71 0.88 -21.62
CA THR A 115 17.37 0.34 -21.91
C THR A 115 17.08 0.22 -23.42
N GLY A 116 17.67 1.08 -24.25
CA GLY A 116 17.58 1.01 -25.71
C GLY A 116 18.19 -0.27 -26.28
N MET A 117 19.36 -0.69 -25.77
CA MET A 117 19.96 -1.98 -26.14
C MET A 117 19.03 -3.16 -25.82
N ILE A 118 18.40 -3.14 -24.64
CA ILE A 118 17.45 -4.19 -24.22
C ILE A 118 16.22 -4.18 -25.15
N MET A 119 15.70 -3.01 -25.50
CA MET A 119 14.54 -2.89 -26.39
C MET A 119 14.82 -3.50 -27.77
N VAL A 120 16.01 -3.31 -28.32
CA VAL A 120 16.43 -3.97 -29.56
C VAL A 120 16.47 -5.50 -29.40
N ALA A 121 17.05 -6.00 -28.31
CA ALA A 121 17.09 -7.44 -28.04
C ALA A 121 15.68 -8.05 -27.91
N VAL A 122 14.75 -7.37 -27.23
CA VAL A 122 13.35 -7.81 -27.09
C VAL A 122 12.65 -7.87 -28.45
N VAL A 123 12.88 -6.89 -29.33
CA VAL A 123 12.30 -6.89 -30.69
C VAL A 123 12.78 -8.07 -31.51
N ILE A 124 14.07 -8.42 -31.43
CA ILE A 124 14.62 -9.59 -32.13
C ILE A 124 13.96 -10.88 -31.66
N VAL A 125 13.83 -11.05 -30.34
CA VAL A 125 13.19 -12.24 -29.75
C VAL A 125 11.70 -12.29 -30.11
N ALA A 126 10.99 -11.15 -30.10
CA ALA A 126 9.58 -11.08 -30.47
C ALA A 126 9.35 -11.49 -31.93
N ILE A 127 10.20 -11.03 -32.86
CA ILE A 127 10.14 -11.42 -34.27
C ILE A 127 10.44 -12.92 -34.43
N PHE A 128 11.46 -13.42 -33.73
CA PHE A 128 11.80 -14.85 -33.78
C PHE A 128 10.64 -15.73 -33.30
N LEU A 129 10.05 -15.41 -32.14
CA LEU A 129 8.89 -16.14 -31.61
C LEU A 129 7.69 -16.04 -32.56
N TRP A 130 7.41 -14.87 -33.12
CA TRP A 130 6.32 -14.69 -34.08
C TRP A 130 6.47 -15.58 -35.32
N ILE A 131 7.70 -15.71 -35.86
CA ILE A 131 7.99 -16.60 -37.00
C ILE A 131 7.74 -18.06 -36.61
N VAL A 132 8.23 -18.47 -35.44
CA VAL A 132 8.03 -19.85 -34.95
C VAL A 132 6.56 -20.15 -34.73
N ASP A 133 5.81 -19.24 -34.12
CA ASP A 133 4.37 -19.39 -33.89
C ASP A 133 3.60 -19.46 -35.22
N ALA A 134 3.96 -18.63 -36.21
CA ALA A 134 3.38 -18.68 -37.54
C ALA A 134 3.66 -20.03 -38.23
N LEU A 135 4.91 -20.53 -38.16
CA LEU A 135 5.28 -21.84 -38.71
C LEU A 135 4.53 -22.98 -38.02
N LEU A 136 4.45 -22.98 -36.69
CA LEU A 136 3.70 -23.97 -35.93
C LEU A 136 2.21 -23.96 -36.29
N SER A 137 1.62 -22.78 -36.43
CA SER A 137 0.21 -22.65 -36.83
C SER A 137 -0.05 -23.24 -38.22
N TRP A 138 0.89 -23.05 -39.14
CA TRP A 138 0.79 -23.61 -40.49
C TRP A 138 0.92 -25.14 -40.49
N MET A 139 1.85 -25.69 -39.70
CA MET A 139 2.00 -27.14 -39.54
C MET A 139 0.76 -27.79 -38.93
N VAL A 140 0.15 -27.16 -37.90
CA VAL A 140 -1.07 -27.67 -37.26
C VAL A 140 -2.25 -27.65 -38.22
N GLN A 141 -2.40 -26.58 -39.03
CA GLN A 141 -3.43 -26.52 -40.06
C GLN A 141 -3.27 -27.61 -41.11
N LEU A 142 -2.03 -27.89 -41.55
CA LEU A 142 -1.74 -28.96 -42.51
C LEU A 142 -1.97 -30.36 -41.96
N LEU A 143 -1.80 -30.58 -40.64
CA LEU A 143 -2.08 -31.87 -40.01
C LEU A 143 -3.57 -32.08 -39.69
N THR A 144 -4.32 -31.00 -39.51
CA THR A 144 -5.75 -31.05 -39.17
C THR A 144 -6.65 -31.08 -40.41
N ASN A 145 -6.15 -30.60 -41.56
CA ASN A 145 -6.84 -30.62 -42.85
C ASN A 145 -6.40 -31.81 -43.71
#